data_AF-A0A3Z7QJV5-F1
#
_entry.id   AF-A0A3Z7QJV5-F1
#
_cell.length_a   1.000
_cell.length_b   1.000
_cell.length_c   1.000
_cell.angle_alpha   90.00
_cell.angle_beta   90.00
_cell.angle_gamma   90.00
#
_symmetry.space_group_name_H-M   'P 1'
#
loop_
_entity.id
_entity.type
_entity.pdbx_description
1 polymer ?
#
loop_
_entity_poly.entity_id
_entity_poly.type
_entity_poly.pdbx_seq_one_letter_code
_entity_poly.pdbx_strand_id
1 'polypeptide(L)'
;MTTSSVRYPQRVRNELRFRELIVLRVERISAGFQRIVLGGEALDGFISLGFDDHTKVFFPEPGCRFTPPTVTEEGIIWGEGVRPVSRDYTPLYDEARRELALDFFIHDGGVASRWAMEAREGDTLTIGGPRGSLVVPEDYACQVYVCDESGMPALRRRLESLSRLPARPAVTALVSIQDAAYRDYLAHLTDITVEYVVDGDEQAMQTRLSQLTIPESDYFIWITGEGKTVKRLSQCFEKGFDPHLVHAAAYWHRK
;
A
#
# COMPACT_ATOMS: atom_id res chain seq x y z
N MET A 1 32.00 -21.70 -6.06
CA MET A 1 30.55 -21.45 -6.17
C MET A 1 30.06 -21.09 -4.78
N THR A 2 30.02 -19.80 -4.46
CA THR A 2 29.42 -19.32 -3.22
C THR A 2 27.93 -19.57 -3.31
N THR A 3 27.40 -20.48 -2.50
CA THR A 3 25.97 -20.63 -2.26
C THR A 3 25.45 -19.29 -1.77
N SER A 4 24.88 -18.50 -2.67
CA SER A 4 24.17 -17.27 -2.29
C SER A 4 23.01 -17.71 -1.41
N SER A 5 23.05 -17.35 -0.13
CA SER A 5 21.96 -17.63 0.80
C SER A 5 20.71 -16.95 0.27
N VAL A 6 19.59 -17.69 0.19
CA VAL A 6 18.30 -17.11 -0.17
C VAL A 6 18.01 -15.96 0.79
N ARG A 7 17.80 -14.77 0.22
CA ARG A 7 17.52 -13.55 0.99
C ARG A 7 16.02 -13.50 1.18
N TYR A 8 15.56 -13.59 2.42
CA TYR A 8 14.14 -13.52 2.73
C TYR A 8 13.72 -12.13 3.16
N PRO A 9 12.47 -11.72 2.89
CA PRO A 9 11.86 -10.55 3.50
C PRO A 9 12.04 -10.55 5.03
N GLN A 10 12.41 -9.40 5.59
CA GLN A 10 12.69 -9.25 7.03
C GLN A 10 11.60 -8.41 7.70
N ARG A 11 11.10 -8.89 8.84
CA ARG A 11 10.14 -8.12 9.64
C ARG A 11 10.87 -7.17 10.59
N VAL A 12 10.57 -5.89 10.50
CA VAL A 12 11.02 -4.86 11.43
C VAL A 12 9.82 -4.40 12.25
N ARG A 13 9.96 -4.32 13.57
CA ARG A 13 8.92 -3.75 14.43
C ARG A 13 9.18 -2.27 14.61
N ASN A 14 8.14 -1.47 14.47
CA ASN A 14 8.18 -0.03 14.74
C ASN A 14 7.47 0.23 16.07
N GLU A 15 7.92 1.26 16.78
CA GLU A 15 7.18 1.76 17.94
C GLU A 15 5.79 2.22 17.49
N LEU A 16 4.74 1.66 18.10
CA LEU A 16 3.38 2.09 17.78
C LEU A 16 3.18 3.49 18.34
N ARG A 17 2.91 4.45 17.46
CA ARG A 17 2.50 5.81 17.83
C ARG A 17 1.21 6.17 17.11
N PHE A 18 0.39 6.96 17.80
CA PHE A 18 -0.75 7.65 17.20
C PHE A 18 -0.37 9.10 16.96
N ARG A 19 -0.71 9.59 15.78
CA ARG A 19 -0.31 10.92 15.30
C ARG A 19 -1.55 11.61 14.80
N GLU A 20 -1.93 12.70 15.45
CA GLU A 20 -2.85 13.67 14.88
C GLU A 20 -2.05 14.56 13.93
N LEU A 21 -2.44 14.55 12.67
CA LEU A 21 -1.77 15.28 11.59
C LEU A 21 -2.72 16.31 11.00
N ILE A 22 -2.15 17.34 10.38
CA ILE A 22 -2.90 18.43 9.74
C ILE A 22 -2.81 18.25 8.23
N VAL A 23 -3.94 18.38 7.54
CA VAL A 23 -4.00 18.42 6.07
C VAL A 23 -3.33 19.71 5.60
N LEU A 24 -2.20 19.54 4.92
CA LEU A 24 -1.44 20.64 4.31
C LEU A 24 -1.96 21.00 2.93
N ARG A 25 -2.41 20.00 2.16
CA ARG A 25 -2.97 20.16 0.81
C ARG A 25 -3.76 18.94 0.38
N VAL A 26 -4.64 19.18 -0.59
CA VAL A 26 -5.59 18.21 -1.14
C VAL A 26 -5.49 18.24 -2.66
N GLU A 27 -5.15 17.12 -3.28
CA GLU A 27 -4.78 17.05 -4.71
C GLU A 27 -5.56 15.95 -5.43
N ARG A 28 -6.20 16.27 -6.56
CA ARG A 28 -6.74 15.23 -7.47
C ARG A 28 -5.62 14.77 -8.41
N ILE A 29 -4.93 13.69 -8.05
CA ILE A 29 -3.71 13.25 -8.73
C ILE A 29 -3.97 12.32 -9.93
N SER A 30 -5.17 11.73 -10.02
CA SER A 30 -5.62 10.99 -11.19
C SER A 30 -7.15 10.89 -11.23
N ALA A 31 -7.70 10.27 -12.27
CA ALA A 31 -9.14 10.07 -12.41
C ALA A 31 -9.76 9.28 -11.22
N GLY A 32 -9.01 8.39 -10.57
CA GLY A 32 -9.50 7.55 -9.47
C GLY A 32 -8.98 7.91 -8.07
N PHE A 33 -7.99 8.81 -7.95
CA PHE A 33 -7.28 9.03 -6.69
C PHE A 33 -7.30 10.48 -6.22
N GLN A 34 -7.63 10.64 -4.94
CA GLN A 34 -7.45 11.88 -4.18
C GLN A 34 -6.26 11.72 -3.23
N ARG A 35 -5.23 12.55 -3.38
CA ARG A 35 -4.09 12.60 -2.46
C ARG A 35 -4.37 13.63 -1.38
N ILE A 36 -4.19 13.20 -0.13
CA ILE A 36 -4.19 14.07 1.04
C ILE A 36 -2.77 14.11 1.57
N VAL A 37 -2.17 15.30 1.61
CA VAL A 37 -0.83 15.47 2.18
C VAL A 37 -0.96 16.04 3.58
N LEU A 38 -0.32 15.34 4.51
CA LEU A 38 -0.40 15.55 5.93
C LEU A 38 0.96 16.02 6.47
N GLY A 39 0.91 16.88 7.48
CA GLY A 39 2.07 17.40 8.18
C GLY A 39 1.83 17.56 9.67
N GLY A 40 2.79 18.19 10.33
CA GLY A 40 2.79 18.47 11.76
C GLY A 40 3.94 17.80 12.50
N GLU A 41 4.27 18.34 13.67
CA GLU A 41 5.41 17.87 14.48
C GLU A 41 5.28 16.39 14.89
N ALA A 42 4.05 15.87 14.97
CA ALA A 42 3.79 14.46 15.30
C ALA A 42 4.36 13.47 14.26
N LEU A 43 4.76 13.91 13.06
CA LEU A 43 5.51 13.07 12.11
C LEU A 43 6.96 12.81 12.54
N ASP A 44 7.46 13.45 13.59
CA ASP A 44 8.79 13.16 14.12
C ASP A 44 8.96 11.65 14.45
N GLY A 45 10.07 11.08 13.96
CA GLY A 45 10.35 9.66 14.06
C GLY A 45 9.37 8.74 13.30
N PHE A 46 8.64 9.25 12.30
CA PHE A 46 7.85 8.41 11.40
C PHE A 46 8.78 7.57 10.51
N ILE A 47 8.61 6.25 10.55
CA ILE A 47 9.41 5.29 9.80
C ILE A 47 8.47 4.38 9.03
N SER A 48 8.77 4.17 7.75
CA SER A 48 8.09 3.17 6.90
C SER A 48 9.08 2.54 5.94
N LEU A 49 9.68 1.42 6.35
CA LEU A 49 10.75 0.74 5.59
C LEU A 49 10.20 -0.22 4.52
N GLY A 50 9.00 -0.76 4.73
CA GLY A 50 8.37 -1.70 3.80
C GLY A 50 7.52 -0.94 2.79
N PHE A 51 7.64 -1.29 1.51
CA PHE A 51 6.82 -0.69 0.45
C PHE A 51 5.32 -0.93 0.63
N ASP A 52 4.94 -2.05 1.26
CA ASP A 52 3.56 -2.44 1.55
C ASP A 52 3.13 -2.16 2.99
N ASP A 53 3.92 -1.36 3.72
CA ASP A 53 3.53 -0.87 5.04
C ASP A 53 2.15 -0.20 4.98
N HIS A 54 1.43 -0.28 6.09
CA HIS A 54 0.16 0.42 6.25
C HIS A 54 0.11 1.19 7.56
N THR A 55 -0.61 2.31 7.53
CA THR A 55 -1.06 3.05 8.69
C THR A 55 -2.55 2.82 8.87
N LYS A 56 -3.01 2.80 10.12
CA LYS A 56 -4.44 2.79 10.42
C LYS A 56 -4.92 4.23 10.49
N VAL A 57 -5.86 4.60 9.65
CA VAL A 57 -6.45 5.94 9.57
C VAL A 57 -7.82 5.93 10.25
N PHE A 58 -8.10 6.93 11.08
CA PHE A 58 -9.33 7.01 11.88
C PHE A 58 -10.25 8.12 11.36
N PHE A 59 -11.51 7.77 11.06
CA PHE A 59 -12.51 8.67 10.47
C PHE A 59 -13.64 8.93 11.48
N PRO A 60 -13.55 9.98 12.31
CA PRO A 60 -14.65 10.35 13.21
C PRO A 60 -15.87 10.82 12.42
N GLU A 61 -17.06 10.64 13.01
CA GLU A 61 -18.28 11.22 12.46
C GLU A 61 -18.19 12.76 12.42
N PRO A 62 -18.80 13.42 11.44
CA PRO A 62 -18.81 14.87 11.36
C PRO A 62 -19.26 15.53 12.68
N GLY A 63 -18.48 16.49 13.17
CA GLY A 63 -18.75 17.18 14.45
C GLY A 63 -18.28 16.45 15.71
N CYS A 64 -17.79 15.20 15.59
CA CYS A 64 -17.20 14.47 16.71
C CYS A 64 -15.68 14.69 16.75
N ARG A 65 -15.15 15.10 17.91
CA ARG A 65 -13.71 15.12 18.14
C ARG A 65 -13.20 13.71 18.46
N PHE A 66 -12.12 13.30 17.81
CA PHE A 66 -11.41 12.07 18.17
C PHE A 66 -10.11 12.41 18.89
N THR A 67 -10.01 12.04 20.16
CA THR A 67 -8.76 12.17 20.91
C THR A 67 -7.83 11.00 20.55
N PRO A 68 -6.63 11.25 20.00
CA PRO A 68 -5.67 10.19 19.71
C PRO A 68 -5.37 9.36 20.96
N PRO A 69 -5.35 8.02 20.87
CA PRO A 69 -5.05 7.18 22.02
C PRO A 69 -3.55 7.23 22.36
N THR A 70 -3.24 7.00 23.64
CA THR A 70 -1.86 6.98 24.15
C THR A 70 -1.37 5.54 24.25
N VAL A 71 -0.08 5.32 23.95
CA VAL A 71 0.56 4.02 24.10
C VAL A 71 1.37 4.01 25.40
N THR A 72 1.10 3.04 26.28
CA THR A 72 1.84 2.79 27.52
C THR A 72 2.39 1.36 27.52
N GLU A 73 3.17 1.00 28.54
CA GLU A 73 3.70 -0.36 28.70
C GLU A 73 2.57 -1.39 28.90
N GLU A 74 1.46 -0.98 29.50
CA GLU A 74 0.28 -1.82 29.77
C GLU A 74 -0.66 -1.94 28.55
N GLY A 75 -0.47 -1.12 27.51
CA GLY A 75 -1.23 -1.20 26.27
C GLY A 75 -1.67 0.16 25.72
N ILE A 76 -2.75 0.14 24.93
CA ILE A 76 -3.29 1.34 24.29
C ILE A 76 -4.43 1.88 25.17
N ILE A 77 -4.26 3.10 25.69
CA ILE A 77 -5.28 3.82 26.43
C ILE A 77 -6.10 4.63 25.42
N TRP A 78 -7.35 4.22 25.20
CA TRP A 78 -8.28 4.93 24.34
C TRP A 78 -8.93 6.09 25.11
N GLY A 79 -9.09 7.23 24.43
CA GLY A 79 -9.88 8.34 24.97
C GLY A 79 -11.36 7.97 25.12
N GLU A 80 -12.11 8.82 25.81
CA GLU A 80 -13.56 8.68 25.94
C GLU A 80 -14.25 8.85 24.58
N GLY A 81 -15.40 8.18 24.41
CA GLY A 81 -16.24 8.26 23.22
C GLY A 81 -16.21 7.02 22.33
N VAL A 82 -16.95 7.09 21.22
CA VAL A 82 -17.05 5.98 20.26
C VAL A 82 -15.78 5.93 19.43
N ARG A 83 -15.16 4.74 19.38
CA ARG A 83 -14.00 4.53 18.51
C ARG A 83 -14.40 4.75 17.05
N PRO A 84 -13.73 5.65 16.33
CA PRO A 84 -14.03 5.90 14.93
C PRO A 84 -13.85 4.66 14.07
N VAL A 85 -14.58 4.63 12.95
CA VAL A 85 -14.30 3.68 11.89
C VAL A 85 -12.87 3.92 11.40
N SER A 86 -12.12 2.85 11.15
CA SER A 86 -10.74 2.95 10.66
C SER A 86 -10.50 2.13 9.40
N ARG A 87 -9.56 2.57 8.57
CA ARG A 87 -9.11 1.88 7.37
C ARG A 87 -7.60 1.89 7.30
N ASP A 88 -7.04 0.91 6.63
CA ASP A 88 -5.60 0.82 6.43
C ASP A 88 -5.21 1.50 5.11
N TYR A 89 -4.18 2.34 5.15
CA TYR A 89 -3.67 3.08 4.00
C TYR A 89 -2.14 3.00 3.94
N THR A 90 -1.61 2.82 2.73
CA THR A 90 -0.17 2.85 2.47
C THR A 90 0.38 4.27 2.67
N PRO A 91 1.40 4.47 3.53
CA PRO A 91 2.02 5.77 3.71
C PRO A 91 3.01 6.09 2.59
N LEU A 92 2.85 7.25 1.94
CA LEU A 92 3.81 7.81 0.99
C LEU A 92 4.59 8.94 1.68
N TYR A 93 5.55 8.56 2.52
CA TYR A 93 6.30 9.49 3.35
C TYR A 93 7.50 10.09 2.61
N ASP A 94 7.61 11.42 2.60
CA ASP A 94 8.76 12.18 2.13
C ASP A 94 9.52 12.73 3.34
N GLU A 95 10.67 12.12 3.65
CA GLU A 95 11.49 12.50 4.79
C GLU A 95 12.10 13.90 4.65
N ALA A 96 12.47 14.31 3.43
CA ALA A 96 13.09 15.61 3.19
C ALA A 96 12.11 16.76 3.41
N ARG A 97 10.84 16.55 3.04
CA ARG A 97 9.76 17.51 3.27
C ARG A 97 9.09 17.35 4.64
N ARG A 98 9.32 16.22 5.34
CA ARG A 98 8.57 15.78 6.53
C ARG A 98 7.06 15.77 6.29
N GLU A 99 6.66 15.27 5.14
CA GLU A 99 5.26 15.21 4.70
C GLU A 99 4.84 13.77 4.47
N LEU A 100 3.61 13.44 4.87
CA LEU A 100 3.01 12.14 4.62
C LEU A 100 1.86 12.29 3.64
N ALA A 101 1.98 11.72 2.45
CA ALA A 101 0.86 11.59 1.53
C ALA A 101 0.11 10.27 1.77
N LEU A 102 -1.22 10.34 1.71
CA LEU A 102 -2.11 9.20 1.63
C LEU A 102 -2.96 9.33 0.36
N ASP A 103 -2.90 8.30 -0.49
CA ASP A 103 -3.65 8.27 -1.75
C ASP A 103 -4.92 7.45 -1.57
N PHE A 104 -6.07 8.13 -1.65
CA PHE A 104 -7.38 7.53 -1.50
C PHE A 104 -7.92 7.16 -2.87
N PHE A 105 -8.06 5.85 -3.13
CA PHE A 105 -8.89 5.38 -4.23
C PHE A 105 -10.35 5.73 -3.95
N ILE A 106 -10.95 6.57 -4.79
CA ILE A 106 -12.29 7.10 -4.59
C ILE A 106 -13.33 6.17 -5.22
N HIS A 107 -14.21 5.66 -4.37
CA HIS A 107 -15.33 4.80 -4.76
C HIS A 107 -16.58 5.14 -3.94
N ASP A 108 -17.74 4.77 -4.46
CA ASP A 108 -19.02 5.04 -3.82
C ASP A 108 -19.19 4.31 -2.47
N GLY A 109 -19.88 4.96 -1.53
CA GLY A 109 -20.27 4.39 -0.25
C GLY A 109 -19.14 4.22 0.78
N GLY A 110 -17.89 4.54 0.44
CA GLY A 110 -16.75 4.45 1.37
C GLY A 110 -16.67 5.63 2.33
N VAL A 111 -16.56 5.37 3.64
CA VAL A 111 -16.33 6.42 4.67
C VAL A 111 -15.04 7.20 4.39
N ALA A 112 -13.97 6.51 4.00
CA ALA A 112 -12.69 7.12 3.69
C ALA A 112 -12.73 7.90 2.36
N SER A 113 -13.40 7.37 1.34
CA SER A 113 -13.65 8.08 0.08
C SER A 113 -14.42 9.38 0.30
N ARG A 114 -15.49 9.35 1.09
CA ARG A 114 -16.28 10.53 1.43
C ARG A 114 -15.44 11.57 2.17
N TRP A 115 -14.73 11.14 3.22
CA TRP A 115 -13.86 12.02 3.99
C TRP A 115 -12.80 12.67 3.10
N ALA A 116 -12.10 11.90 2.26
CA ALA A 116 -11.06 12.43 1.38
C ALA A 116 -11.60 13.42 0.33
N MET A 117 -12.82 13.22 -0.15
CA MET A 117 -13.49 14.13 -1.10
C MET A 117 -13.95 15.45 -0.43
N GLU A 118 -14.21 15.43 0.87
CA GLU A 118 -14.67 16.59 1.64
C GLU A 118 -13.53 17.34 2.34
N ALA A 119 -12.37 16.69 2.50
CA ALA A 119 -11.20 17.21 3.21
C ALA A 119 -10.69 18.53 2.63
N ARG A 120 -10.22 19.40 3.53
CA ARG A 120 -9.68 20.72 3.23
C ARG A 120 -8.38 20.96 3.99
N GLU A 121 -7.57 21.90 3.49
CA GLU A 121 -6.41 22.39 4.23
C GLU A 121 -6.82 22.86 5.63
N GLY A 122 -6.04 22.45 6.64
CA GLY A 122 -6.33 22.71 8.05
C GLY A 122 -7.17 21.64 8.76
N ASP A 123 -7.83 20.73 8.03
CA ASP A 123 -8.50 19.58 8.67
C ASP A 123 -7.49 18.68 9.37
N THR A 124 -7.93 17.95 10.39
CA THR A 124 -7.09 17.01 11.13
C THR A 124 -7.43 15.56 10.80
N LEU A 125 -6.40 14.70 10.74
CA LEU A 125 -6.55 13.27 10.56
C LEU A 125 -5.62 12.52 11.51
N THR A 126 -6.18 11.58 12.27
CA THR A 126 -5.39 10.74 13.17
C THR A 126 -5.01 9.44 12.49
N ILE A 127 -3.73 9.09 12.57
CA ILE A 127 -3.19 7.81 12.12
C ILE A 127 -2.58 7.03 13.29
N GLY A 128 -2.51 5.71 13.16
CA GLY A 128 -1.76 4.81 14.04
C GLY A 128 -0.79 3.95 13.24
N GLY A 129 0.44 3.84 13.73
CA GLY A 129 1.50 3.04 13.08
C GLY A 129 2.33 3.83 12.06
N PRO A 130 2.98 3.14 11.09
CA PRO A 130 2.96 1.69 10.89
C PRO A 130 3.49 0.93 12.10
N ARG A 131 2.90 -0.22 12.45
CA ARG A 131 3.32 -1.02 13.62
C ARG A 131 4.55 -1.90 13.33
N GLY A 132 4.84 -2.10 12.06
CA GLY A 132 6.01 -2.82 11.60
C GLY A 132 6.05 -2.80 10.08
N SER A 133 7.18 -3.27 9.57
CA SER A 133 7.47 -3.30 8.15
C SER A 133 7.90 -4.68 7.72
N LEU A 134 7.50 -5.09 6.51
CA LEU A 134 8.12 -6.20 5.81
C LEU A 134 9.12 -5.65 4.80
N VAL A 135 10.40 -5.64 5.18
CA VAL A 135 11.48 -5.14 4.35
C VAL A 135 11.85 -6.24 3.35
N VAL A 136 11.40 -6.07 2.11
CA VAL A 136 11.65 -6.99 1.00
C VAL A 136 12.82 -6.46 0.16
N PRO A 137 13.91 -7.24 -0.03
CA PRO A 137 15.02 -6.89 -0.91
C PRO A 137 14.57 -6.42 -2.29
N GLU A 138 15.29 -5.46 -2.85
CA GLU A 138 14.96 -4.82 -4.13
C GLU A 138 15.64 -5.48 -5.34
N ASP A 139 16.56 -6.40 -5.09
CA ASP A 139 17.50 -6.92 -6.07
C ASP A 139 17.30 -8.43 -6.32
N TYR A 140 16.07 -8.93 -6.14
CA TYR A 140 15.68 -10.20 -6.75
C TYR A 140 15.66 -10.04 -8.27
N ALA A 141 16.25 -10.97 -9.02
CA ALA A 141 16.30 -10.90 -10.47
C ALA A 141 14.90 -10.86 -11.14
N CYS A 142 13.90 -11.56 -10.59
CA CYS A 142 12.52 -11.57 -11.09
C CYS A 142 11.53 -11.08 -10.03
N GLN A 143 10.73 -10.07 -10.32
CA GLN A 143 9.74 -9.54 -9.37
C GLN A 143 8.38 -9.43 -10.03
N VAL A 144 7.35 -10.03 -9.41
CA VAL A 144 5.98 -10.03 -9.91
C VAL A 144 5.09 -9.30 -8.90
N TYR A 145 4.39 -8.27 -9.36
CA TYR A 145 3.45 -7.49 -8.56
C TYR A 145 2.07 -7.55 -9.18
N VAL A 146 1.08 -7.91 -8.37
CA VAL A 146 -0.32 -8.03 -8.78
C VAL A 146 -1.18 -7.27 -7.80
N CYS A 147 -1.97 -6.31 -8.26
CA CYS A 147 -2.91 -5.61 -7.41
C CYS A 147 -4.16 -5.13 -8.13
N ASP A 148 -5.12 -4.64 -7.36
CA ASP A 148 -6.17 -3.73 -7.85
C ASP A 148 -5.81 -2.27 -7.47
N GLU A 149 -6.76 -1.35 -7.62
CA GLU A 149 -6.56 0.07 -7.29
C GLU A 149 -6.14 0.29 -5.84
N SER A 150 -6.62 -0.54 -4.91
CA SER A 150 -6.27 -0.40 -3.49
C SER A 150 -4.79 -0.68 -3.21
N GLY A 151 -4.13 -1.48 -4.06
CA GLY A 151 -2.71 -1.79 -3.95
C GLY A 151 -1.79 -0.86 -4.74
N MET A 152 -2.33 0.00 -5.61
CA MET A 152 -1.52 0.88 -6.47
C MET A 152 -0.57 1.81 -5.68
N PRO A 153 -0.93 2.36 -4.51
CA PRO A 153 0.02 3.16 -3.72
C PRO A 153 1.24 2.36 -3.22
N ALA A 154 1.06 1.10 -2.79
CA ALA A 154 2.18 0.23 -2.41
C ALA A 154 3.03 -0.12 -3.64
N LEU A 155 2.39 -0.48 -4.75
CA LEU A 155 3.06 -0.74 -6.02
C LEU A 155 3.89 0.46 -6.46
N ARG A 156 3.33 1.69 -6.39
CA ARG A 156 4.03 2.93 -6.70
C ARG A 156 5.33 3.04 -5.91
N ARG A 157 5.29 2.87 -4.59
CA ARG A 157 6.50 2.94 -3.73
C ARG A 157 7.58 1.97 -4.19
N ARG A 158 7.18 0.74 -4.50
CA ARG A 158 8.10 -0.29 -4.97
C ARG A 158 8.71 0.08 -6.30
N LEU A 159 7.90 0.40 -7.29
CA LEU A 159 8.38 0.73 -8.63
C LEU A 159 9.25 2.00 -8.64
N GLU A 160 8.91 3.01 -7.84
CA GLU A 160 9.74 4.20 -7.65
C GLU A 160 11.11 3.84 -7.08
N SER A 161 11.19 2.92 -6.10
CA SER A 161 12.47 2.46 -5.56
C SER A 161 13.28 1.68 -6.59
N LEU A 162 12.66 0.70 -7.27
CA LEU A 162 13.31 -0.09 -8.32
C LEU A 162 13.83 0.76 -9.48
N SER A 163 13.13 1.86 -9.82
CA SER A 163 13.53 2.77 -10.90
C SER A 163 14.88 3.48 -10.64
N ARG A 164 15.27 3.61 -9.37
CA ARG A 164 16.50 4.26 -8.90
C ARG A 164 17.69 3.31 -8.82
N LEU A 165 17.48 2.00 -8.99
CA LEU A 165 18.55 1.03 -8.96
C LEU A 165 19.48 1.16 -10.17
N PRO A 166 20.80 1.00 -10.00
CA PRO A 166 21.75 0.97 -11.11
C PRO A 166 21.50 -0.19 -12.08
N ALA A 167 21.11 -1.35 -11.55
CA ALA A 167 20.75 -2.54 -12.31
C ALA A 167 19.30 -2.90 -11.98
N ARG A 168 18.43 -2.86 -12.98
CA ARG A 168 16.99 -3.09 -12.80
C ARG A 168 16.68 -4.58 -12.88
N PRO A 169 15.85 -5.11 -11.96
CA PRO A 169 15.35 -6.48 -12.05
C PRO A 169 14.33 -6.61 -13.20
N ALA A 170 14.05 -7.84 -13.61
CA ALA A 170 12.92 -8.13 -14.48
C ALA A 170 11.62 -7.99 -13.68
N VAL A 171 10.86 -6.92 -13.94
CA VAL A 171 9.61 -6.62 -13.23
C VAL A 171 8.41 -6.93 -14.11
N THR A 172 7.46 -7.69 -13.57
CA THR A 172 6.09 -7.79 -14.10
C THR A 172 5.14 -7.09 -13.13
N ALA A 173 4.50 -6.00 -13.56
CA ALA A 173 3.47 -5.33 -12.79
C ALA A 173 2.12 -5.47 -13.49
N LEU A 174 1.18 -6.15 -12.85
CA LEU A 174 -0.17 -6.42 -13.34
C LEU A 174 -1.20 -5.74 -12.44
N VAL A 175 -1.99 -4.82 -13.00
CA VAL A 175 -2.96 -4.04 -12.23
C VAL A 175 -4.36 -4.24 -12.80
N SER A 176 -5.26 -4.76 -11.97
CA SER A 176 -6.68 -4.84 -12.26
C SER A 176 -7.34 -3.49 -11.94
N ILE A 177 -8.03 -2.87 -12.90
CA ILE A 177 -8.68 -1.57 -12.74
C ILE A 177 -10.13 -1.63 -13.24
N GLN A 178 -11.02 -0.89 -12.60
CA GLN A 178 -12.43 -0.77 -12.98
C GLN A 178 -12.64 0.24 -14.12
N ASP A 179 -11.72 1.19 -14.31
CA ASP A 179 -11.80 2.20 -15.37
C ASP A 179 -10.41 2.41 -15.98
N ALA A 180 -10.32 2.44 -17.31
CA ALA A 180 -9.08 2.64 -18.04
C ALA A 180 -8.38 3.97 -17.69
N ALA A 181 -9.11 5.00 -17.28
CA ALA A 181 -8.54 6.29 -16.84
C ALA A 181 -7.70 6.17 -15.56
N TYR A 182 -7.86 5.10 -14.77
CA TYR A 182 -7.09 4.92 -13.54
C TYR A 182 -5.61 4.56 -13.79
N ARG A 183 -5.26 4.17 -15.02
CA ARG A 183 -3.86 3.95 -15.42
C ARG A 183 -2.97 5.19 -15.22
N ASP A 184 -3.57 6.39 -15.28
CA ASP A 184 -2.87 7.67 -15.16
C ASP A 184 -2.16 7.82 -13.80
N TYR A 185 -2.59 7.09 -12.76
CA TYR A 185 -1.96 7.13 -11.43
C TYR A 185 -0.48 6.71 -11.42
N LEU A 186 -0.08 5.78 -12.31
CA LEU A 186 1.31 5.31 -12.43
C LEU A 186 1.99 5.80 -13.72
N ALA A 187 1.37 6.69 -14.49
CA ALA A 187 1.88 7.10 -15.81
C ALA A 187 3.23 7.83 -15.75
N HIS A 188 3.63 8.35 -14.58
CA HIS A 188 4.96 8.94 -14.37
C HIS A 188 6.08 7.90 -14.30
N LEU A 189 5.77 6.61 -14.14
CA LEU A 189 6.73 5.51 -14.11
C LEU A 189 7.02 5.00 -15.53
N THR A 190 7.65 5.83 -16.34
CA THR A 190 7.91 5.53 -17.78
C THR A 190 8.93 4.41 -18.01
N ASP A 191 9.66 4.06 -16.96
CA ASP A 191 10.80 3.15 -16.96
C ASP A 191 10.44 1.68 -16.72
N ILE A 192 9.20 1.42 -16.29
CA ILE A 192 8.69 0.08 -15.97
C ILE A 192 7.31 -0.03 -16.61
N THR A 193 7.14 -1.03 -17.48
CA THR A 193 5.84 -1.30 -18.08
C THR A 193 4.88 -1.87 -17.04
N VAL A 194 3.76 -1.20 -16.83
CA VAL A 194 2.62 -1.71 -16.06
C VAL A 194 1.57 -2.20 -17.04
N GLU A 195 1.18 -3.46 -16.91
CA GLU A 195 0.08 -4.04 -17.68
C GLU A 195 -1.21 -3.87 -16.90
N TYR A 196 -2.26 -3.41 -17.58
CA TYR A 196 -3.57 -3.15 -16.97
C TYR A 196 -4.61 -4.12 -17.52
N VAL A 197 -5.41 -4.69 -16.62
CA VAL A 197 -6.64 -5.42 -16.96
C VAL A 197 -7.82 -4.59 -16.52
N VAL A 198 -8.62 -4.14 -17.49
CA VAL A 198 -9.78 -3.27 -17.26
C VAL A 198 -11.01 -4.11 -16.90
N ASP A 199 -12.02 -3.48 -16.29
CA ASP A 199 -13.29 -4.06 -15.84
C ASP A 199 -13.15 -5.15 -14.77
N GLY A 200 -11.97 -5.26 -14.15
CA GLY A 200 -11.71 -6.27 -13.12
C GLY A 200 -11.76 -7.70 -13.64
N ASP A 201 -11.39 -7.95 -14.91
CA ASP A 201 -11.42 -9.29 -15.51
C ASP A 201 -10.41 -10.25 -14.84
N GLU A 202 -10.90 -10.95 -13.82
CA GLU A 202 -10.13 -11.93 -13.05
C GLU A 202 -9.61 -13.08 -13.93
N GLN A 203 -10.37 -13.48 -14.96
CA GLN A 203 -9.97 -14.57 -15.84
C GLN A 203 -8.79 -14.16 -16.72
N ALA A 204 -8.82 -12.95 -17.28
CA ALA A 204 -7.69 -12.39 -18.00
C ALA A 204 -6.45 -12.30 -17.09
N MET A 205 -6.63 -11.94 -15.81
CA MET A 205 -5.52 -11.93 -14.85
C MET A 205 -4.93 -13.31 -14.59
N GLN A 206 -5.78 -14.32 -14.33
CA GLN A 206 -5.31 -15.70 -14.15
C GLN A 206 -4.58 -16.23 -15.38
N THR A 207 -5.14 -15.99 -16.57
CA THR A 207 -4.51 -16.40 -17.84
C THR A 207 -3.14 -15.75 -17.99
N ARG A 208 -3.03 -14.43 -17.73
CA ARG A 208 -1.74 -13.73 -17.82
C ARG A 208 -0.72 -14.27 -16.81
N LEU A 209 -1.11 -14.51 -15.57
CA LEU A 209 -0.24 -15.07 -14.53
C LEU A 209 0.28 -16.47 -14.89
N SER A 210 -0.58 -17.32 -15.45
CA SER A 210 -0.21 -18.69 -15.85
C SER A 210 0.82 -18.74 -16.99
N GLN A 211 0.98 -17.64 -17.73
CA GLN A 211 1.93 -17.52 -18.83
C GLN A 211 3.28 -16.92 -18.40
N LEU A 212 3.40 -16.48 -17.14
CA LEU A 212 4.66 -15.94 -16.64
C LEU A 212 5.70 -17.05 -16.51
N THR A 213 6.90 -16.79 -17.02
CA THR A 213 8.07 -17.64 -16.77
C THR A 213 8.81 -17.07 -15.56
N ILE A 214 8.65 -17.71 -14.41
CA ILE A 214 9.36 -17.34 -13.18
C ILE A 214 10.51 -18.34 -12.98
N PRO A 215 11.74 -17.87 -12.70
CA PRO A 215 12.87 -18.76 -12.45
C PRO A 215 12.67 -19.61 -11.20
N GLU A 216 13.39 -20.72 -11.09
CA GLU A 216 13.33 -21.61 -9.91
C GLU A 216 13.83 -20.93 -8.62
N SER A 217 14.61 -19.85 -8.73
CA SER A 217 15.15 -19.08 -7.61
C SER A 217 15.32 -17.61 -7.97
N ASP A 218 15.61 -16.78 -6.97
CA ASP A 218 15.85 -15.34 -7.11
C ASP A 218 14.64 -14.56 -7.65
N TYR A 219 13.48 -14.83 -7.04
CA TYR A 219 12.23 -14.14 -7.32
C TYR A 219 11.55 -13.60 -6.06
N PHE A 220 10.65 -12.64 -6.26
CA PHE A 220 9.66 -12.22 -5.27
C PHE A 220 8.31 -11.97 -5.93
N ILE A 221 7.24 -12.46 -5.33
CA ILE A 221 5.87 -12.35 -5.84
C ILE A 221 5.02 -11.68 -4.77
N TRP A 222 4.30 -10.63 -5.16
CA TRP A 222 3.40 -9.89 -4.30
C TRP A 222 2.02 -9.76 -4.95
N ILE A 223 0.97 -10.11 -4.19
CA ILE A 223 -0.41 -10.15 -4.67
C ILE A 223 -1.29 -9.49 -3.61
N THR A 224 -2.04 -8.47 -4.01
CA THR A 224 -3.01 -7.81 -3.13
C THR A 224 -4.30 -7.40 -3.85
N GLY A 225 -5.27 -6.91 -3.08
CA GLY A 225 -6.59 -6.49 -3.55
C GLY A 225 -7.73 -7.15 -2.77
N GLU A 226 -8.84 -7.44 -3.45
CA GLU A 226 -10.00 -8.10 -2.85
C GLU A 226 -9.68 -9.54 -2.42
N GLY A 227 -10.08 -9.92 -1.20
CA GLY A 227 -9.61 -11.16 -0.58
C GLY A 227 -9.95 -12.47 -1.28
N LYS A 228 -11.12 -12.60 -1.94
CA LYS A 228 -11.42 -13.82 -2.73
C LYS A 228 -10.59 -13.85 -4.01
N THR A 229 -10.40 -12.69 -4.64
CA THR A 229 -9.58 -12.51 -5.83
C THR A 229 -8.12 -12.87 -5.55
N VAL A 230 -7.53 -12.27 -4.50
CA VAL A 230 -6.14 -12.56 -4.05
C VAL A 230 -5.96 -14.05 -3.81
N LYS A 231 -6.90 -14.68 -3.09
CA LYS A 231 -6.83 -16.12 -2.80
C LYS A 231 -6.83 -16.97 -4.06
N ARG A 232 -7.59 -16.61 -5.10
CA ARG A 232 -7.63 -17.35 -6.38
C ARG A 232 -6.35 -17.12 -7.18
N LEU A 233 -5.92 -15.87 -7.32
CA LEU A 233 -4.70 -15.53 -8.08
C LEU A 233 -3.45 -16.15 -7.45
N SER A 234 -3.38 -16.27 -6.11
CA SER A 234 -2.24 -16.89 -5.43
C SER A 234 -2.12 -18.40 -5.66
N GLN A 235 -3.16 -19.09 -6.12
CA GLN A 235 -3.13 -20.53 -6.36
C GLN A 235 -2.11 -20.93 -7.44
N CYS A 236 -1.83 -20.04 -8.39
CA CYS A 236 -0.77 -20.23 -9.39
C CYS A 236 0.62 -20.42 -8.76
N PHE A 237 0.80 -19.97 -7.52
CA PHE A 237 2.09 -19.94 -6.82
C PHE A 237 2.13 -20.83 -5.57
N GLU A 238 1.14 -21.73 -5.38
CA GLU A 238 1.11 -22.63 -4.21
C GLU A 238 2.08 -23.83 -4.34
N LYS A 239 2.40 -24.26 -5.57
CA LYS A 239 3.25 -25.42 -5.83
C LYS A 239 4.50 -25.00 -6.60
N GLY A 240 5.67 -25.44 -6.13
CA GLY A 240 6.95 -25.14 -6.78
C GLY A 240 7.55 -23.77 -6.43
N PHE A 241 6.91 -23.02 -5.52
CA PHE A 241 7.41 -21.74 -5.03
C PHE A 241 7.67 -21.78 -3.52
N ASP A 242 8.64 -20.98 -3.07
CA ASP A 242 8.93 -20.79 -1.66
C ASP A 242 7.87 -19.87 -1.04
N PRO A 243 7.11 -20.32 -0.03
CA PRO A 243 6.06 -19.50 0.59
C PRO A 243 6.58 -18.22 1.26
N HIS A 244 7.88 -18.10 1.56
CA HIS A 244 8.47 -16.87 2.11
C HIS A 244 8.74 -15.81 1.04
N LEU A 245 8.71 -16.18 -0.25
CA LEU A 245 8.91 -15.29 -1.40
C LEU A 245 7.59 -14.97 -2.13
N VAL A 246 6.47 -15.50 -1.65
CA VAL A 246 5.12 -15.22 -2.13
C VAL A 246 4.33 -14.48 -1.04
N HIS A 247 4.14 -13.17 -1.21
CA HIS A 247 3.36 -12.34 -0.30
C HIS A 247 1.97 -12.07 -0.87
N ALA A 248 0.97 -12.85 -0.44
CA ALA A 248 -0.43 -12.65 -0.79
C ALA A 248 -1.22 -12.07 0.40
N ALA A 249 -1.75 -10.86 0.27
CA ALA A 249 -2.47 -10.17 1.35
C ALA A 249 -3.74 -9.49 0.84
N ALA A 250 -4.88 -9.77 1.48
CA ALA A 250 -6.14 -9.09 1.18
C ALA A 250 -6.13 -7.67 1.78
N TYR A 251 -6.44 -6.66 0.98
CA TYR A 251 -6.59 -5.27 1.44
C TYR A 251 -8.04 -4.92 1.75
N TRP A 252 -8.98 -5.58 1.09
CA TRP A 252 -10.39 -5.39 1.35
C TRP A 252 -11.20 -6.65 1.04
N HIS A 253 -12.44 -6.65 1.51
CA HIS A 253 -13.40 -7.71 1.22
C HIS A 253 -14.69 -7.08 0.72
N ARG A 254 -15.18 -7.57 -0.42
CA ARG A 254 -16.53 -7.24 -0.87
C ARG A 254 -17.52 -7.83 0.14
N LYS A 255 -18.42 -6.99 0.66
CA LYS A 255 -19.50 -7.43 1.55
C LYS A 255 -20.55 -8.22 0.78
#